data_AF-A0A1I1R9C8-F1
#
_entry.id   AF-A0A1I1R9C8-F1
#
_cell.length_a   1.000
_cell.length_b   1.000
_cell.length_c   1.000
_cell.angle_alpha   90.00
_cell.angle_beta   90.00
_cell.angle_gamma   90.00
#
_symmetry.space_group_name_H-M   'P 1'
#
loop_
_entity.id
_entity.type
_entity.pdbx_description
1 polymer ?
#
loop_
_entity_poly.entity_id
_entity_poly.type
_entity_poly.pdbx_seq_one_letter_code
_entity_poly.pdbx_strand_id
1 'polypeptide(L)'
;MKKLICFLILTLGILACSSDEVKATKNFEFTAEYTTQITVGGVVGVSNRTFKVGETFTGTDNGKETIKIRIAEHSTLNDNCPSNTCYQEFLEVPRVYLKLAE
;
A
#
# COMPACT_ATOMS: atom_id res chain seq x y z
N MET A 1 23.79 -0.25 47.37
CA MET A 1 22.54 0.13 46.66
C MET A 1 22.80 0.70 45.24
N LYS A 2 23.82 0.24 44.50
CA LYS A 2 24.08 0.68 43.10
C LYS A 2 23.81 -0.40 42.05
N LYS A 3 23.73 -1.67 42.47
CA LYS A 3 23.57 -2.83 41.57
C LYS A 3 22.13 -3.09 41.11
N LEU A 4 21.13 -2.53 41.80
CA LEU A 4 19.70 -2.71 41.49
C LEU A 4 19.20 -1.72 40.41
N ILE A 5 19.83 -0.56 40.27
CA ILE A 5 19.42 0.48 39.29
C ILE A 5 19.73 0.00 37.87
N CYS A 6 20.85 -0.71 37.67
CA CYS A 6 21.23 -1.22 36.35
C CYS A 6 20.24 -2.26 35.80
N PHE A 7 19.59 -3.04 36.66
CA PHE A 7 18.59 -4.03 36.23
C PHE A 7 17.30 -3.38 35.75
N LEU A 8 16.95 -2.20 36.25
CA LEU A 8 15.72 -1.49 35.87
C LEU A 8 15.82 -0.89 34.46
N ILE A 9 17.01 -0.51 34.00
CA ILE A 9 17.22 0.09 32.66
C ILE A 9 17.17 -0.99 31.58
N LEU A 10 17.60 -2.23 31.90
CA LEU A 10 17.67 -3.31 30.93
C LEU A 10 16.30 -3.88 30.55
N THR A 11 15.30 -3.84 31.45
CA THR A 11 13.95 -4.37 31.19
C THR A 11 13.05 -3.41 30.41
N LEU A 12 13.33 -2.11 30.41
CA LEU A 12 12.59 -1.09 29.65
C LEU A 12 12.96 -1.04 28.16
N GLY A 13 14.10 -1.63 27.76
CA GLY A 13 14.57 -1.63 26.36
C GLY A 13 13.93 -2.69 25.46
N ILE A 14 13.23 -3.68 26.02
CA ILE A 14 12.78 -4.87 25.26
C ILE A 14 11.37 -4.70 24.67
N LEU A 15 10.60 -3.69 25.09
CA LEU A 15 9.23 -3.45 24.61
C LEU A 15 9.15 -2.51 23.39
N ALA A 16 10.27 -1.96 22.93
CA ALA A 16 10.30 -1.05 21.78
C ALA A 16 10.53 -1.75 20.43
N CYS A 17 10.70 -3.07 20.39
CA CYS A 17 10.84 -3.82 19.14
C CYS A 17 9.45 -4.26 18.63
N SER A 18 8.63 -3.29 18.23
CA SER A 18 7.54 -3.54 17.30
C SER A 18 8.17 -3.79 15.94
N SER A 19 8.55 -5.03 15.65
CA SER A 19 8.84 -5.42 14.28
C SER A 19 7.51 -5.35 13.52
N ASP A 20 7.25 -4.22 12.86
CA ASP A 20 6.31 -4.21 11.75
C ASP A 20 6.86 -5.19 10.73
N GLU A 21 6.36 -6.43 10.76
CA GLU A 21 6.68 -7.43 9.75
C GLU A 21 6.29 -6.83 8.41
N VAL A 22 7.28 -6.47 7.60
CA VAL A 22 7.08 -5.97 6.24
C VAL A 22 6.43 -7.11 5.46
N LYS A 23 5.10 -7.05 5.34
CA LYS A 23 4.35 -8.07 4.62
C LYS A 23 4.80 -8.06 3.17
N ALA A 24 5.12 -9.25 2.67
CA ALA A 24 5.61 -9.44 1.31
C ALA A 24 4.64 -8.86 0.28
N THR A 25 5.16 -8.04 -0.62
CA THR A 25 4.44 -7.55 -1.81
C THR A 25 4.19 -8.72 -2.75
N LYS A 26 2.98 -8.79 -3.31
CA LYS A 26 2.55 -9.80 -4.29
C LYS A 26 1.88 -9.13 -5.48
N ASN A 27 1.72 -9.87 -6.57
CA ASN A 27 0.97 -9.42 -7.74
C ASN A 27 -0.51 -9.81 -7.61
N PHE A 28 -1.39 -8.91 -7.99
CA PHE A 28 -2.84 -9.11 -7.97
C PHE A 28 -3.43 -8.75 -9.32
N GLU A 29 -4.24 -9.65 -9.88
CA GLU A 29 -4.93 -9.49 -11.16
C GLU A 29 -6.41 -9.20 -10.93
N PHE A 30 -6.96 -8.24 -11.66
CA PHE A 30 -8.40 -7.95 -11.67
C PHE A 30 -9.19 -9.08 -12.32
N THR A 31 -10.18 -9.63 -11.61
CA THR A 31 -11.08 -10.70 -12.09
C THR A 31 -12.39 -10.17 -12.65
N ALA A 32 -12.74 -8.92 -12.34
CA ALA A 32 -13.90 -8.21 -12.84
C ALA A 32 -13.53 -6.73 -13.06
N GLU A 33 -14.27 -6.05 -13.95
CA GLU A 33 -14.06 -4.61 -14.12
C GLU A 33 -14.39 -3.86 -12.83
N TYR A 34 -13.51 -2.93 -12.45
CA TYR A 34 -13.69 -2.10 -11.25
C TYR A 34 -13.50 -0.65 -11.62
N THR A 35 -14.52 0.18 -11.43
CA THR A 35 -14.44 1.62 -11.68
C THR A 35 -14.42 2.37 -10.35
N THR A 36 -13.43 3.23 -10.19
CA THR A 36 -13.33 4.09 -9.02
C THR A 36 -12.69 5.43 -9.37
N GLN A 37 -12.85 6.39 -8.47
CA GLN A 37 -12.17 7.67 -8.58
C GLN A 37 -10.73 7.52 -8.09
N ILE A 38 -9.80 8.05 -8.86
CA ILE A 38 -8.39 8.16 -8.49
C ILE A 38 -7.92 9.61 -8.64
N THR A 39 -6.92 9.99 -7.84
CA THR A 39 -6.29 11.30 -7.96
C THR A 39 -5.12 11.26 -8.95
N VAL A 40 -5.15 12.14 -9.94
CA VAL A 40 -4.12 12.33 -10.98
C VAL A 40 -3.87 13.82 -11.13
N GLY A 41 -2.64 14.30 -10.95
CA GLY A 41 -2.29 15.73 -10.94
C GLY A 41 -2.58 16.48 -9.62
N GLY A 42 -2.88 15.78 -8.52
CA GLY A 42 -3.06 16.34 -7.18
C GLY A 42 -4.47 16.85 -6.93
N VAL A 43 -4.60 17.92 -6.13
CA VAL A 43 -5.90 18.46 -5.62
C VAL A 43 -6.89 18.81 -6.74
N VAL A 44 -6.43 19.00 -7.98
CA VAL A 44 -7.25 19.49 -9.11
C VAL A 44 -7.79 18.36 -9.99
N GLY A 45 -7.20 17.16 -9.98
CA GLY A 45 -7.56 16.10 -10.93
C GLY A 45 -8.04 14.84 -10.22
N VAL A 46 -9.34 14.75 -9.98
CA VAL A 46 -10.00 13.48 -9.68
C VAL A 46 -10.58 12.95 -10.98
N SER A 47 -10.26 11.71 -11.33
CA SER A 47 -10.75 11.07 -12.55
C SER A 47 -11.26 9.66 -12.26
N ASN A 48 -12.28 9.24 -13.00
CA ASN A 48 -12.71 7.85 -12.98
C ASN A 48 -11.72 7.00 -13.76
N ARG A 49 -11.18 5.97 -13.11
CA ARG A 49 -10.42 4.91 -13.76
C ARG A 49 -11.23 3.61 -13.69
N THR A 50 -11.39 2.98 -14.85
CA THR A 50 -11.90 1.62 -14.96
C THR A 50 -10.73 0.66 -15.14
N PHE A 51 -10.49 -0.18 -14.14
CA PHE A 51 -9.55 -1.29 -14.21
C PHE A 51 -10.21 -2.45 -14.93
N LYS A 52 -9.52 -3.00 -15.93
CA LYS A 52 -10.02 -4.10 -16.77
C LYS A 52 -9.60 -5.45 -16.23
N VAL A 53 -10.40 -6.47 -16.57
CA VAL A 53 -10.08 -7.87 -16.25
C VAL A 53 -8.71 -8.22 -16.85
N GLY A 54 -7.84 -8.84 -16.06
CA GLY A 54 -6.49 -9.19 -16.47
C GLY A 54 -5.43 -8.12 -16.21
N GLU A 55 -5.80 -6.89 -15.79
CA GLU A 55 -4.79 -5.92 -15.33
C GLU A 55 -4.17 -6.40 -14.01
N THR A 56 -2.84 -6.33 -13.93
CA THR A 56 -2.07 -6.81 -12.77
C THR A 56 -1.30 -5.68 -12.12
N PHE A 57 -1.34 -5.62 -10.79
CA PHE A 57 -0.62 -4.64 -9.98
C PHE A 57 0.10 -5.28 -8.80
N THR A 58 1.21 -4.68 -8.39
CA THR A 58 1.87 -5.02 -7.13
C THR A 58 1.02 -4.52 -5.96
N GLY A 59 1.00 -5.25 -4.85
CA GLY A 59 0.22 -4.86 -3.69
C GLY A 59 0.52 -5.66 -2.43
N THR A 60 -0.14 -5.28 -1.34
CA THR A 60 -0.05 -5.96 -0.04
C THR A 60 -1.42 -6.43 0.39
N ASP A 61 -1.52 -7.71 0.72
CA ASP A 61 -2.70 -8.30 1.33
C ASP A 61 -2.51 -8.43 2.84
N ASN A 62 -3.39 -7.76 3.58
CA ASN A 62 -3.39 -7.75 5.03
C ASN A 62 -4.39 -8.72 5.67
N GLY A 63 -5.06 -9.57 4.89
CA GLY A 63 -6.16 -10.43 5.35
C GLY A 63 -7.46 -9.66 5.61
N LYS A 64 -7.55 -8.43 5.08
CA LYS A 64 -8.72 -7.54 5.23
C LYS A 64 -9.71 -7.73 4.07
N GLU A 65 -10.85 -7.03 4.16
CA GLU A 65 -11.86 -6.91 3.10
C GLU A 65 -11.30 -6.27 1.82
N THR A 66 -10.26 -5.44 1.96
CA THR A 66 -9.56 -4.77 0.86
C THR A 66 -8.12 -5.23 0.73
N ILE A 67 -7.61 -5.17 -0.50
CA ILE A 67 -6.20 -5.34 -0.86
C ILE A 67 -5.68 -3.97 -1.30
N LYS A 68 -4.51 -3.57 -0.79
CA LYS A 68 -3.87 -2.31 -1.16
C LYS A 68 -2.95 -2.56 -2.36
N ILE A 69 -3.32 -2.08 -3.53
CA ILE A 69 -2.52 -2.18 -4.75
C ILE A 69 -1.79 -0.85 -5.04
N ARG A 70 -0.65 -0.91 -5.71
CA ARG A 70 0.12 0.25 -6.18
C ARG A 70 -0.28 0.55 -7.63
N ILE A 71 -0.92 1.69 -7.86
CA ILE A 71 -1.50 2.05 -9.18
C ILE A 71 -0.65 3.05 -9.97
N ALA A 72 0.40 3.59 -9.36
CA ALA A 72 1.31 4.58 -9.95
C ALA A 72 2.70 4.00 -10.27
N GLU A 73 2.86 2.70 -10.29
CA GLU A 73 4.07 2.08 -10.84
C GLU A 73 3.98 2.17 -12.37
N HIS A 74 4.98 2.77 -13.04
CA HIS A 74 5.09 2.87 -14.51
C HIS A 74 4.22 3.91 -15.26
N SER A 75 4.21 5.19 -14.86
CA SER A 75 3.72 6.23 -15.78
C SER A 75 4.66 7.42 -15.89
N THR A 76 4.84 7.93 -17.11
CA THR A 76 5.61 9.16 -17.41
C THR A 76 5.02 10.39 -16.71
N LEU A 77 3.75 10.33 -16.33
CA LEU A 77 3.08 11.34 -15.52
C LEU A 77 3.58 11.34 -14.06
N ASN A 78 3.98 10.18 -13.53
CA ASN A 78 4.55 10.06 -12.19
C ASN A 78 5.99 10.59 -12.16
N ASP A 79 6.75 10.43 -13.23
CA ASP A 79 8.14 10.91 -13.33
C ASP A 79 8.22 12.44 -13.37
N ASN A 80 7.21 13.10 -13.95
CA ASN A 80 7.12 14.56 -14.04
C ASN A 80 6.39 15.19 -12.84
N CYS A 81 6.11 14.41 -11.80
CA CYS A 81 5.35 14.84 -10.65
C CYS A 81 6.22 15.68 -9.69
N PRO A 82 5.93 16.97 -9.48
CA PRO A 82 6.77 17.84 -8.65
C PRO A 82 6.71 17.51 -7.15
N SER A 83 5.70 16.76 -6.70
CA SER A 83 5.54 16.31 -5.31
C SER A 83 4.68 15.06 -5.22
N ASN A 84 4.96 14.16 -4.27
CA ASN A 84 4.19 12.92 -4.06
C ASN A 84 2.66 13.11 -3.83
N THR A 85 2.19 14.32 -3.58
CA THR A 85 0.78 14.68 -3.49
C THR A 85 0.09 14.84 -4.84
N CYS A 86 0.84 14.82 -5.94
CA CYS A 86 0.31 15.06 -7.28
C CYS A 86 -0.30 13.80 -7.92
N TYR A 87 -0.27 12.64 -7.31
CA TYR A 87 -1.03 11.47 -7.77
C TYR A 87 -1.31 10.52 -6.62
N GLN A 88 -2.30 9.65 -6.82
CA GLN A 88 -2.58 8.57 -5.90
C GLN A 88 -1.65 7.38 -6.20
N GLU A 89 -0.73 7.10 -5.29
CA GLU A 89 0.20 5.97 -5.46
C GLU A 89 -0.47 4.61 -5.21
N PHE A 90 -1.38 4.56 -4.22
CA PHE A 90 -2.00 3.33 -3.76
C PHE A 90 -3.52 3.42 -3.77
N LEU A 91 -4.17 2.29 -4.03
CA LEU A 91 -5.61 2.14 -4.02
C LEU A 91 -6.00 0.93 -3.18
N GLU A 92 -6.98 1.11 -2.30
CA GLU A 92 -7.65 -0.03 -1.66
C GLU A 92 -8.77 -0.54 -2.56
N VAL A 93 -8.69 -1.83 -2.89
CA VAL A 93 -9.63 -2.49 -3.79
C VAL A 93 -10.31 -3.62 -3.02
N PRO A 94 -11.65 -3.78 -3.08
CA PRO A 94 -12.32 -4.90 -2.44
C PRO A 94 -11.78 -6.23 -2.98
N ARG A 95 -11.46 -7.15 -2.08
CA ARG A 95 -10.85 -8.45 -2.42
C ARG A 95 -11.61 -9.21 -3.50
N VAL A 96 -12.93 -9.07 -3.54
CA VAL A 96 -13.80 -9.75 -4.51
C VAL A 96 -13.44 -9.45 -5.97
N TYR A 97 -12.76 -8.34 -6.26
CA TYR A 97 -12.33 -7.96 -7.61
C TYR A 97 -10.93 -8.45 -7.98
N LEU A 98 -10.18 -9.05 -7.05
CA LEU A 98 -8.77 -9.39 -7.23
C LEU A 98 -8.50 -10.87 -6.91
N LYS A 99 -7.60 -11.48 -7.69
CA LYS A 99 -6.96 -12.76 -7.37
C LYS A 99 -5.46 -12.58 -7.29
N LEU A 100 -4.77 -13.50 -6.61
CA LEU A 100 -3.31 -13.58 -6.69
C LEU A 100 -2.90 -13.90 -8.14
N ALA A 101 -1.97 -13.13 -8.69
CA ALA A 101 -1.35 -13.42 -9.99
C ALA A 101 -0.06 -14.22 -9.75
N GLU A 102 0.19 -15.23 -10.59
CA GLU A 102 1.41 -16.05 -10.58
C GLU A 102 2.62 -15.29 -11.13
#